data_AF-A0A9E2GGH4-F1
#
_entry.id   AF-A0A9E2GGH4-F1
#
_cell.length_a   1.000
_cell.length_b   1.000
_cell.length_c   1.000
_cell.angle_alpha   90.00
_cell.angle_beta   90.00
_cell.angle_gamma   90.00
#
_symmetry.space_group_name_H-M   'P 1'
#
loop_
_entity.id
_entity.type
_entity.pdbx_description
1 polymer ?
#
loop_
_entity_poly.entity_id
_entity_poly.type
_entity_poly.pdbx_seq_one_letter_code
_entity_poly.pdbx_strand_id
1 'polypeptide(L)'
;MKITLLIIKIIVIIPPLCLLGWVLNKQFAPGGTLILQQNFRSDSPFISDLYPSERTERVQKEGGNYVKTIIGDTVYFDLTLPRLYKKAEVSIAYKNESQPLVNLGVQNTKQEQSYLDQGLENKFIDQLTWSSLSDDSTTLWQKKDEYQTISDFTSNPPTDQKIATYNFNDFDETKRDIQIENYRPQTTDLVLNTPLQGAHTILTYLDQESLSYTFQFKDINQAWGGDSFTVEVYNYKTGNKIKEYQVNGDGISESTRAVSSLDQLVVDIPDLPRGVYNLVINAGNDVVISNISTKQQLIMFARQIHPTNSCLYDLATASTCDIPVKLYSKANTLNISTNNLDYLQDVVMDEETLKIEEVDKKYVVESKAELSTIDIPKSNVIIESDGYFVLAPEHYFTPQRENIIGLSGQTNLDDIDYIIANYNSPPDLGDGWKEATVEFDLTKTYINDDQQLKFRLSAPGLYENQRQLKINHIKVKLEKDPITWDRIKTKIKSWF
;
A
#
# COMPACT_ATOMS: atom_id res chain seq x y z
N MET A 1 -24.67 9.72 -66.04
CA MET A 1 -25.09 10.68 -64.99
C MET A 1 -25.27 10.03 -63.61
N LYS A 2 -26.04 8.95 -63.44
CA LYS A 2 -26.23 8.29 -62.12
C LYS A 2 -24.95 7.72 -61.50
N ILE A 3 -24.08 7.10 -62.29
CA ILE A 3 -22.80 6.53 -61.82
C ILE A 3 -21.85 7.63 -61.34
N THR A 4 -21.75 8.72 -62.09
CA THR A 4 -20.91 9.89 -61.73
C THR A 4 -21.36 10.51 -60.41
N LEU A 5 -22.68 10.64 -60.19
CA LEU A 5 -23.24 11.16 -58.94
C LEU A 5 -22.98 10.23 -57.75
N LEU A 6 -23.02 8.91 -57.97
CA LEU A 6 -22.72 7.91 -56.95
C LEU A 6 -21.23 7.99 -56.52
N ILE A 7 -20.32 8.10 -57.48
CA ILE A 7 -18.88 8.22 -57.23
C ILE A 7 -18.58 9.49 -56.42
N ILE A 8 -19.18 10.63 -56.78
CA ILE A 8 -19.02 11.89 -56.03
C ILE A 8 -19.52 11.74 -54.58
N LYS A 9 -20.68 11.10 -54.37
CA LYS A 9 -21.20 10.84 -53.01
C LYS A 9 -20.25 9.98 -52.18
N ILE A 10 -19.68 8.93 -52.78
CA ILE A 10 -18.71 8.05 -52.12
C ILE A 10 -17.45 8.84 -51.73
N ILE A 11 -16.89 9.64 -52.64
CA ILE A 11 -15.70 10.45 -52.38
C ILE A 11 -15.93 11.50 -51.28
N VAL A 12 -17.15 12.04 -51.16
CA VAL A 12 -17.47 13.04 -50.13
C VAL A 12 -17.78 12.39 -48.78
N ILE A 13 -18.41 11.20 -48.74
CA ILE A 13 -18.88 10.57 -47.50
C ILE A 13 -17.83 9.67 -46.85
N ILE A 14 -17.05 8.93 -47.64
CA ILE A 14 -16.08 7.97 -47.11
C ILE A 14 -14.98 8.67 -46.28
N PRO A 15 -14.32 9.76 -46.73
CA PRO A 15 -13.24 10.35 -45.96
C PRO A 15 -13.65 10.84 -44.56
N PRO A 16 -14.79 11.55 -44.37
CA PRO A 16 -15.29 11.87 -43.04
C PRO A 16 -15.59 10.63 -42.18
N LEU A 17 -16.14 9.56 -42.75
CA LEU A 17 -16.39 8.31 -42.03
C LEU A 17 -15.10 7.59 -41.65
N CYS A 18 -14.11 7.57 -42.54
CA CYS A 18 -12.78 7.03 -42.24
C CYS A 18 -12.08 7.86 -41.17
N LEU A 19 -12.16 9.19 -41.23
CA LEU A 19 -11.62 10.08 -40.21
C LEU A 19 -12.32 9.87 -38.87
N LEU A 20 -13.66 9.80 -38.86
CA LEU A 20 -14.44 9.51 -37.66
C LEU A 20 -14.08 8.13 -37.10
N GLY A 21 -14.01 7.10 -37.94
CA GLY A 21 -13.59 5.77 -37.54
C GLY A 21 -12.17 5.74 -36.98
N TRP A 22 -11.26 6.53 -37.56
CA TRP A 22 -9.88 6.67 -37.08
C TRP A 22 -9.81 7.40 -35.73
N VAL A 23 -10.51 8.52 -35.56
CA VAL A 23 -10.62 9.24 -34.27
C VAL A 23 -11.28 8.37 -33.22
N LEU A 24 -12.39 7.70 -33.58
CA LEU A 24 -13.07 6.75 -32.71
C LEU A 24 -12.14 5.61 -32.34
N ASN A 25 -11.29 5.09 -33.23
CA ASN A 25 -10.35 4.05 -32.85
C ASN A 25 -9.27 4.57 -31.90
N LYS A 26 -8.70 5.76 -32.21
CA LYS A 26 -7.63 6.39 -31.42
C LYS A 26 -8.06 6.81 -30.03
N GLN A 27 -9.24 7.41 -29.89
CA GLN A 27 -9.77 7.89 -28.61
C GLN A 27 -10.58 6.79 -27.89
N PHE A 28 -11.41 6.06 -28.65
CA PHE A 28 -12.19 4.85 -28.34
C PHE A 28 -11.57 3.79 -27.44
N ALA A 29 -10.39 3.35 -27.90
CA ALA A 29 -9.89 2.01 -27.70
C ALA A 29 -11.02 0.96 -27.79
N PRO A 30 -11.75 0.82 -28.92
CA PRO A 30 -12.88 -0.10 -29.01
C PRO A 30 -12.45 -1.56 -28.78
N GLY A 31 -11.21 -1.89 -29.15
CA GLY A 31 -10.57 -3.18 -28.88
C GLY A 31 -10.15 -3.39 -27.41
N GLY A 32 -10.37 -2.42 -26.53
CA GLY A 32 -10.07 -2.54 -25.10
C GLY A 32 -8.71 -2.02 -24.67
N THR A 33 -7.76 -1.79 -25.59
CA THR A 33 -6.39 -1.36 -25.26
C THR A 33 -6.07 0.03 -25.74
N LEU A 34 -5.42 0.85 -24.90
CA LEU A 34 -4.87 2.16 -25.25
C LEU A 34 -3.41 2.23 -24.84
N ILE A 35 -2.52 2.62 -25.77
CA ILE A 35 -1.09 2.80 -25.49
C ILE A 35 -0.76 4.30 -25.54
N LEU A 36 -0.17 4.78 -24.45
CA LEU A 36 0.23 6.16 -24.23
C LEU A 36 1.74 6.20 -23.98
N GLN A 37 2.39 7.28 -24.38
CA GLN A 37 3.84 7.42 -24.21
C GLN A 37 4.24 8.88 -23.99
N GLN A 38 5.17 9.10 -23.07
CA GLN A 38 5.90 10.35 -22.85
C GLN A 38 7.37 10.09 -23.14
N ASN A 39 7.96 10.86 -24.05
CA ASN A 39 9.37 10.74 -24.48
C ASN A 39 10.16 12.04 -24.29
N PHE A 40 9.60 13.01 -23.56
CA PHE A 40 10.20 14.31 -23.22
C PHE A 40 10.63 15.18 -24.41
N ARG A 41 10.29 14.81 -25.65
CA ARG A 41 10.53 15.65 -26.84
C ARG A 41 9.52 16.80 -26.93
N SER A 42 8.30 16.54 -26.47
CA SER A 42 7.18 17.47 -26.44
C SER A 42 6.21 17.03 -25.36
N ASP A 43 5.40 17.94 -24.84
CA ASP A 43 4.39 17.62 -23.84
C ASP A 43 3.42 16.56 -24.35
N SER A 44 3.09 15.60 -23.49
CA SER A 44 2.05 14.61 -23.75
C SER A 44 0.74 15.10 -23.14
N PRO A 45 -0.39 15.02 -23.88
CA PRO A 45 -1.69 15.43 -23.34
C PRO A 45 -2.23 14.47 -22.28
N PHE A 46 -1.65 13.28 -22.14
CA PHE A 46 -2.13 12.25 -21.23
C PHE A 46 -1.17 11.92 -20.08
N ILE A 47 0.13 12.15 -20.27
CA ILE A 47 1.15 11.87 -19.26
C ILE A 47 1.88 13.18 -18.99
N SER A 48 1.76 13.72 -17.78
CA SER A 48 2.44 14.97 -17.44
C SER A 48 3.96 14.82 -17.45
N ASP A 49 4.69 15.94 -17.41
CA ASP A 49 6.13 15.91 -17.14
C ASP A 49 6.38 15.48 -15.68
N LEU A 50 7.61 15.06 -15.37
CA LEU A 50 8.01 14.71 -14.02
C LEU A 50 8.04 15.96 -13.12
N TYR A 51 7.45 15.86 -11.92
CA TYR A 51 7.39 16.93 -10.93
C TYR A 51 7.68 16.41 -9.51
N PRO A 52 8.04 17.26 -8.53
CA PRO A 52 8.30 18.69 -8.64
C PRO A 52 9.56 18.96 -9.46
N SER A 53 9.59 20.10 -10.16
CA SER A 53 10.65 20.42 -11.12
C SER A 53 12.03 20.52 -10.48
N GLU A 54 12.09 20.88 -9.20
CA GLU A 54 13.27 21.01 -8.35
C GLU A 54 13.99 19.68 -8.11
N ARG A 55 13.29 18.55 -8.32
CA ARG A 55 13.84 17.19 -8.20
C ARG A 55 14.25 16.59 -9.54
N THR A 56 14.20 17.40 -10.60
CA THR A 56 14.54 17.00 -11.96
C THR A 56 15.43 18.04 -12.63
N GLU A 57 16.24 17.61 -13.58
CA GLU A 57 16.95 18.54 -14.45
C GLU A 57 16.15 18.88 -15.70
N ARG A 58 16.62 19.88 -16.46
CA ARG A 58 16.09 20.16 -17.79
C ARG A 58 16.33 18.96 -18.71
N VAL A 59 15.41 18.76 -19.65
CA VAL A 59 15.53 17.70 -20.66
C VAL A 59 16.80 17.91 -21.49
N GLN A 60 17.61 16.86 -21.62
CA GLN A 60 18.84 16.84 -22.39
C GLN A 60 18.70 15.90 -23.59
N LYS A 61 19.50 16.12 -24.65
CA LYS A 61 19.54 15.22 -25.80
C LYS A 61 20.79 14.35 -25.72
N GLU A 62 20.62 13.04 -25.53
CA GLU A 62 21.69 12.06 -25.43
C GLU A 62 21.48 10.95 -26.45
N GLY A 63 22.47 10.68 -27.31
CA GLY A 63 22.40 9.57 -28.28
C GLY A 63 21.21 9.65 -29.26
N GLY A 64 20.66 10.84 -29.50
CA GLY A 64 19.46 11.04 -30.32
C GLY A 64 18.13 10.99 -29.56
N ASN A 65 18.15 10.57 -28.28
CA ASN A 65 17.00 10.52 -27.39
C ASN A 65 16.89 11.79 -26.53
N TYR A 66 15.69 12.09 -26.06
CA TYR A 66 15.43 13.12 -25.07
C TYR A 66 15.34 12.45 -23.70
N VAL A 67 16.11 12.96 -22.75
CA VAL A 67 16.31 12.34 -21.44
C VAL A 67 16.01 13.36 -20.36
N LYS A 68 15.25 12.94 -19.35
CA LYS A 68 14.98 13.70 -18.13
C LYS A 68 15.78 13.08 -16.98
N THR A 69 16.65 13.85 -16.35
CA THR A 69 17.41 13.39 -15.18
C THR A 69 16.61 13.66 -13.91
N ILE A 70 16.52 12.67 -13.04
CA ILE A 70 15.97 12.77 -11.68
C ILE A 70 17.14 12.84 -10.71
N ILE A 71 17.08 13.80 -9.80
CA ILE A 71 18.09 14.07 -8.77
C ILE A 71 17.50 14.08 -7.34
N GLY A 72 16.18 14.04 -7.21
CA GLY A 72 15.51 13.90 -5.92
C GLY A 72 14.95 12.51 -5.69
N ASP A 73 14.79 12.15 -4.41
CA ASP A 73 14.34 10.83 -3.96
C ASP A 73 12.97 10.40 -4.47
N THR A 74 12.10 11.35 -4.78
CA THR A 74 10.75 11.07 -5.24
C THR A 74 10.29 12.10 -6.23
N VAL A 75 9.83 11.63 -7.39
CA VAL A 75 9.14 12.43 -8.39
C VAL A 75 7.79 11.80 -8.72
N TYR A 76 6.92 12.58 -9.34
CA TYR A 76 5.57 12.20 -9.66
C TYR A 76 5.29 12.49 -11.13
N PHE A 77 4.30 11.80 -11.66
CA PHE A 77 3.64 12.17 -12.91
C PHE A 77 2.18 11.77 -12.82
N ASP A 78 1.35 12.44 -13.60
CA ASP A 78 -0.07 12.19 -13.66
C ASP A 78 -0.40 11.55 -14.99
N LEU A 79 -1.28 10.57 -14.94
CA LEU A 79 -1.86 9.94 -16.11
C LEU A 79 -3.33 10.34 -16.21
N THR A 80 -3.65 11.20 -17.15
CA THR A 80 -5.02 11.57 -17.48
C THR A 80 -5.68 10.44 -18.27
N LEU A 81 -6.70 9.83 -17.69
CA LEU A 81 -7.46 8.78 -18.30
C LEU A 81 -8.56 9.38 -19.20
N PRO A 82 -8.64 9.05 -20.49
CA PRO A 82 -9.75 9.51 -21.33
C PRO A 82 -11.10 8.85 -20.97
N ARG A 83 -11.08 7.85 -20.09
CA ARG A 83 -12.19 6.98 -19.67
C ARG A 83 -11.67 5.97 -18.65
N LEU A 84 -12.57 5.27 -17.95
CA LEU A 84 -12.18 4.25 -16.98
C LEU A 84 -11.61 2.99 -17.65
N TYR A 85 -10.54 2.48 -17.05
CA TYR A 85 -9.84 1.23 -17.39
C TYR A 85 -9.72 0.36 -16.14
N LYS A 86 -9.45 -0.94 -16.33
CA LYS A 86 -9.29 -1.90 -15.23
C LYS A 86 -7.83 -2.17 -14.88
N LYS A 87 -6.92 -2.03 -15.84
CA LYS A 87 -5.51 -2.36 -15.67
C LYS A 87 -4.63 -1.32 -16.37
N ALA A 88 -3.49 -1.03 -15.76
CA ALA A 88 -2.39 -0.27 -16.36
C ALA A 88 -1.10 -1.09 -16.29
N GLU A 89 -0.47 -1.30 -17.43
CA GLU A 89 0.89 -1.83 -17.56
C GLU A 89 1.80 -0.64 -17.87
N VAL A 90 2.72 -0.33 -16.96
CA VAL A 90 3.62 0.84 -17.06
C VAL A 90 5.03 0.36 -17.29
N SER A 91 5.60 0.76 -18.44
CA SER A 91 6.99 0.52 -18.80
C SER A 91 7.79 1.82 -18.68
N ILE A 92 8.93 1.78 -18.00
CA ILE A 92 9.83 2.92 -17.88
C ILE A 92 11.21 2.50 -18.38
N ALA A 93 11.69 3.20 -19.41
CA ALA A 93 13.07 3.06 -19.86
C ALA A 93 13.95 4.06 -19.14
N TYR A 94 14.94 3.55 -18.40
CA TYR A 94 15.81 4.35 -17.54
C TYR A 94 17.25 3.87 -17.57
N LYS A 95 18.16 4.71 -17.11
CA LYS A 95 19.57 4.39 -16.87
C LYS A 95 19.91 4.70 -15.42
N ASN A 96 20.31 3.66 -14.70
CA ASN A 96 20.59 3.68 -13.27
C ASN A 96 22.03 3.23 -12.96
N GLU A 97 22.90 4.18 -12.61
CA GLU A 97 24.31 3.90 -12.35
C GLU A 97 24.51 3.15 -11.02
N SER A 98 23.92 3.62 -9.93
CA SER A 98 24.27 3.15 -8.58
C SER A 98 23.13 3.16 -7.57
N GLN A 99 21.91 3.53 -7.97
CA GLN A 99 20.77 3.55 -7.07
C GLN A 99 20.27 2.12 -6.80
N PRO A 100 20.26 1.63 -5.54
CA PRO A 100 19.94 0.23 -5.26
C PRO A 100 18.48 -0.14 -5.51
N LEU A 101 17.57 0.76 -5.16
CA LEU A 101 16.12 0.54 -5.21
C LEU A 101 15.46 1.65 -6.01
N VAL A 102 14.61 1.24 -6.95
CA VAL A 102 13.74 2.12 -7.73
C VAL A 102 12.34 1.50 -7.76
N ASN A 103 11.34 2.23 -7.30
CA ASN A 103 9.96 1.76 -7.19
C ASN A 103 9.00 2.70 -7.92
N LEU A 104 7.93 2.13 -8.48
CA LEU A 104 6.80 2.89 -9.02
C LEU A 104 5.56 2.59 -8.18
N GLY A 105 4.98 3.63 -7.60
CA GLY A 105 3.72 3.59 -6.88
C GLY A 105 2.60 4.24 -7.67
N VAL A 106 1.38 3.73 -7.51
CA VAL A 106 0.14 4.41 -7.93
C VAL A 106 -0.73 4.72 -6.71
N GLN A 107 -1.28 5.92 -6.63
CA GLN A 107 -2.10 6.33 -5.50
C GLN A 107 -3.36 5.45 -5.37
N ASN A 108 -3.67 4.95 -4.18
CA ASN A 108 -4.80 4.03 -3.93
C ASN A 108 -5.93 4.60 -3.08
N THR A 109 -5.68 5.69 -2.36
CA THR A 109 -6.70 6.41 -1.60
C THR A 109 -6.57 7.91 -1.83
N LYS A 110 -7.61 8.68 -1.45
CA LYS A 110 -7.57 10.15 -1.50
C LYS A 110 -6.50 10.74 -0.56
N GLN A 111 -6.05 9.99 0.45
CA GLN A 111 -4.97 10.41 1.33
C GLN A 111 -3.67 10.50 0.51
N GLU A 112 -2.95 11.62 0.62
CA GLU A 112 -1.86 11.97 -0.30
C GLU A 112 -0.64 11.00 -0.28
N GLN A 113 -0.55 10.15 0.74
CA GLN A 113 0.64 9.33 1.01
C GLN A 113 0.44 7.82 0.86
N SER A 114 -0.75 7.36 0.44
CA SER A 114 -1.01 5.92 0.25
C SER A 114 -0.84 5.52 -1.22
N TYR A 115 0.11 4.63 -1.48
CA TYR A 115 0.47 4.15 -2.82
C TYR A 115 0.56 2.61 -2.83
N LEU A 116 0.16 2.01 -3.95
CA LEU A 116 0.48 0.62 -4.26
C LEU A 116 1.82 0.61 -5.00
N ASP A 117 2.90 0.24 -4.31
CA ASP A 117 4.25 0.23 -4.87
C ASP A 117 4.58 -1.09 -5.58
N GLN A 118 5.33 -0.97 -6.68
CA GLN A 118 5.91 -2.06 -7.44
C GLN A 118 7.39 -1.77 -7.70
N GLY A 119 8.25 -2.79 -7.62
CA GLY A 119 9.69 -2.63 -7.85
C GLY A 119 10.02 -2.51 -9.34
N LEU A 120 10.70 -1.43 -9.73
CA LEU A 120 11.29 -1.29 -11.08
C LEU A 120 12.72 -1.83 -11.15
N GLU A 121 13.50 -1.60 -10.09
CA GLU A 121 14.85 -2.14 -9.96
C GLU A 121 15.15 -2.49 -8.51
N ASN A 122 15.74 -3.66 -8.30
CA ASN A 122 16.34 -4.04 -7.04
C ASN A 122 17.72 -4.64 -7.32
N LYS A 123 18.76 -3.81 -7.18
CA LYS A 123 20.14 -4.24 -7.49
C LYS A 123 20.64 -5.38 -6.60
N PHE A 124 20.06 -5.58 -5.41
CA PHE A 124 20.40 -6.72 -4.56
C PHE A 124 19.93 -8.05 -5.17
N ILE A 125 18.75 -8.05 -5.79
CA ILE A 125 18.19 -9.22 -6.47
C ILE A 125 18.83 -9.39 -7.86
N ASP A 126 18.98 -8.30 -8.61
CA ASP A 126 19.51 -8.33 -9.99
C ASP A 126 20.94 -8.87 -10.11
N GLN A 127 21.71 -8.84 -9.02
CA GLN A 127 23.09 -9.31 -8.96
C GLN A 127 23.21 -10.77 -8.48
N LEU A 128 22.08 -11.41 -8.12
CA LEU A 128 22.10 -12.80 -7.66
C LEU A 128 22.52 -13.73 -8.80
N THR A 129 23.40 -14.67 -8.47
CA THR A 129 23.82 -15.76 -9.36
C THR A 129 23.15 -17.08 -9.02
N TRP A 130 22.11 -17.06 -8.18
CA TRP A 130 21.42 -18.25 -7.72
C TRP A 130 20.52 -18.81 -8.81
N SER A 131 20.22 -20.10 -8.73
CA SER A 131 19.22 -20.71 -9.61
C SER A 131 17.85 -20.11 -9.32
N SER A 132 17.03 -19.91 -10.35
CA SER A 132 15.73 -19.25 -10.21
C SER A 132 14.61 -19.96 -10.97
N LEU A 133 13.43 -19.95 -10.38
CA LEU A 133 12.17 -20.33 -11.00
C LEU A 133 11.31 -19.08 -11.13
N SER A 134 10.75 -18.82 -12.31
CA SER A 134 9.86 -17.68 -12.56
C SER A 134 8.51 -18.14 -13.09
N ASP A 135 7.44 -17.53 -12.58
CA ASP A 135 6.06 -17.71 -13.03
C ASP A 135 5.38 -16.33 -13.04
N ASP A 136 4.98 -15.86 -14.22
CA ASP A 136 4.44 -14.52 -14.47
C ASP A 136 5.29 -13.38 -13.85
N SER A 137 4.84 -12.82 -12.72
CA SER A 137 5.49 -11.73 -11.98
C SER A 137 6.27 -12.20 -10.74
N THR A 138 6.21 -13.48 -10.40
CA THR A 138 6.87 -14.05 -9.23
C THR A 138 8.14 -14.78 -9.63
N THR A 139 9.23 -14.54 -8.91
CA THR A 139 10.47 -15.31 -9.06
C THR A 139 10.95 -15.82 -7.71
N LEU A 140 11.36 -17.08 -7.67
CA LEU A 140 11.99 -17.74 -6.53
C LEU A 140 13.46 -18.02 -6.88
N TRP A 141 14.40 -17.45 -6.12
CA TRP A 141 15.82 -17.78 -6.17
C TRP A 141 16.17 -18.77 -5.05
N GLN A 142 16.95 -19.78 -5.40
CA GLN A 142 17.32 -20.89 -4.51
C GLN A 142 18.84 -21.09 -4.52
N LYS A 143 19.48 -21.11 -3.35
CA LYS A 143 20.92 -21.52 -3.27
C LYS A 143 21.12 -22.98 -3.66
N LYS A 144 20.13 -23.83 -3.38
CA LYS A 144 20.08 -25.25 -3.72
C LYS A 144 18.79 -25.55 -4.47
N ASP A 145 18.89 -26.25 -5.60
CA ASP A 145 17.75 -26.63 -6.43
C ASP A 145 16.91 -27.74 -5.76
N GLU A 146 16.08 -27.36 -4.80
CA GLU A 146 15.20 -28.29 -4.07
C GLU A 146 13.77 -28.26 -4.62
N TYR A 147 13.25 -27.08 -4.95
CA TYR A 147 11.92 -26.91 -5.51
C TYR A 147 11.95 -26.86 -7.04
N GLN A 148 10.89 -27.38 -7.66
CA GLN A 148 10.71 -27.39 -9.13
C GLN A 148 9.66 -26.38 -9.61
N THR A 149 8.79 -25.90 -8.72
CA THR A 149 7.77 -24.90 -9.03
C THR A 149 7.60 -23.93 -7.87
N ILE A 150 7.18 -22.69 -8.16
CA ILE A 150 6.87 -21.69 -7.13
C ILE A 150 5.68 -22.16 -6.27
N SER A 151 4.68 -22.81 -6.86
CA SER A 151 3.50 -23.31 -6.14
C SER A 151 3.85 -24.38 -5.10
N ASP A 152 4.82 -25.26 -5.39
CA ASP A 152 5.32 -26.24 -4.42
C ASP A 152 6.04 -25.56 -3.25
N PHE A 153 6.90 -24.58 -3.55
CA PHE A 153 7.57 -23.77 -2.54
C PHE A 153 6.60 -23.01 -1.63
N THR A 154 5.60 -22.32 -2.19
CA THR A 154 4.66 -21.52 -1.40
C THR A 154 3.68 -22.39 -0.61
N SER A 155 3.40 -23.60 -1.10
CA SER A 155 2.58 -24.62 -0.42
C SER A 155 3.31 -25.33 0.71
N ASN A 156 4.60 -25.61 0.51
CA ASN A 156 5.43 -26.37 1.44
C ASN A 156 6.80 -25.69 1.63
N PRO A 157 6.84 -24.43 2.14
CA PRO A 157 8.11 -23.75 2.36
C PRO A 157 8.91 -24.52 3.41
N PRO A 158 10.25 -24.51 3.31
CA PRO A 158 11.09 -25.16 4.32
C PRO A 158 10.84 -24.51 5.69
N THR A 159 11.06 -25.28 6.75
CA THR A 159 10.77 -24.83 8.14
C THR A 159 12.02 -24.49 8.94
N ASP A 160 13.18 -24.95 8.47
CA ASP A 160 14.49 -24.84 9.12
C ASP A 160 15.49 -23.99 8.30
N GLN A 161 15.09 -23.49 7.14
CA GLN A 161 15.89 -22.65 6.24
C GLN A 161 15.34 -21.23 6.17
N LYS A 162 16.18 -20.23 5.98
CA LYS A 162 15.76 -18.82 5.95
C LYS A 162 15.29 -18.40 4.55
N ILE A 163 14.15 -17.73 4.51
CA ILE A 163 13.48 -17.25 3.29
C ILE A 163 13.38 -15.73 3.40
N ALA A 164 13.89 -15.00 2.42
CA ALA A 164 13.64 -13.57 2.30
C ALA A 164 12.54 -13.30 1.27
N THR A 165 11.67 -12.34 1.54
CA THR A 165 10.57 -11.94 0.64
C THR A 165 10.74 -10.51 0.14
N TYR A 166 10.41 -10.23 -1.11
CA TYR A 166 10.36 -8.87 -1.65
C TYR A 166 9.06 -8.64 -2.41
N ASN A 167 8.18 -7.79 -1.86
CA ASN A 167 6.81 -7.56 -2.36
C ASN A 167 5.97 -8.85 -2.51
N PHE A 168 6.31 -9.91 -1.77
CA PHE A 168 5.64 -11.21 -1.83
C PHE A 168 5.02 -11.59 -0.49
N ASN A 169 3.74 -11.98 -0.50
CA ASN A 169 3.00 -12.40 0.69
C ASN A 169 2.02 -13.57 0.44
N ASP A 170 2.14 -14.26 -0.70
CA ASP A 170 1.19 -15.30 -1.14
C ASP A 170 1.63 -16.72 -0.75
N PHE A 171 2.01 -16.91 0.52
CA PHE A 171 2.21 -18.25 1.08
C PHE A 171 0.85 -18.93 1.34
N ASP A 172 0.77 -20.25 1.14
CA ASP A 172 -0.43 -21.02 1.47
C ASP A 172 -0.52 -21.23 2.98
N GLU A 173 -0.98 -20.19 3.68
CA GLU A 173 -1.23 -20.24 5.12
C GLU A 173 -2.36 -21.23 5.47
N THR A 174 -3.18 -21.68 4.50
CA THR A 174 -4.29 -22.63 4.75
C THR A 174 -3.81 -24.01 5.20
N LYS A 175 -2.54 -24.34 4.99
CA LYS A 175 -1.94 -25.59 5.46
C LYS A 175 -1.25 -25.46 6.81
N ARG A 176 -1.02 -24.24 7.29
CA ARG A 176 -0.38 -24.01 8.59
C ARG A 176 -1.41 -24.09 9.72
N ASP A 177 -1.11 -24.86 10.74
CA ASP A 177 -1.82 -24.79 12.01
C ASP A 177 -0.99 -23.92 12.97
N ILE A 178 -1.49 -22.73 13.30
CA ILE A 178 -0.80 -21.82 14.22
C ILE A 178 -1.16 -22.28 15.63
N GLN A 179 -0.18 -22.88 16.31
CA GLN A 179 -0.30 -23.24 17.71
C GLN A 179 0.71 -22.45 18.52
N ILE A 180 0.22 -21.70 19.51
CA ILE A 180 1.07 -20.97 20.44
C ILE A 180 1.26 -21.85 21.67
N GLU A 181 2.50 -22.25 21.93
CA GLU A 181 2.81 -23.10 23.07
C GLU A 181 2.42 -22.44 24.39
N ASN A 182 1.81 -23.21 25.28
CA ASN A 182 1.39 -22.77 26.61
C ASN A 182 0.35 -21.64 26.64
N TYR A 183 -0.29 -21.31 25.50
CA TYR A 183 -1.41 -20.37 25.48
C TYR A 183 -2.57 -20.85 26.36
N ARG A 184 -3.16 -19.92 27.11
CA ARG A 184 -4.34 -20.18 27.94
C ARG A 184 -5.29 -18.99 27.85
N PRO A 185 -6.58 -19.21 27.54
CA PRO A 185 -7.57 -18.16 27.59
C PRO A 185 -7.60 -17.43 28.94
N GLN A 186 -7.81 -16.12 28.91
CA GLN A 186 -8.03 -15.35 30.12
C GLN A 186 -9.52 -15.24 30.42
N THR A 187 -9.86 -15.21 31.71
CA THR A 187 -11.25 -15.04 32.16
C THR A 187 -11.55 -13.62 32.63
N THR A 188 -10.51 -12.82 32.83
CA THR A 188 -10.57 -11.42 33.26
C THR A 188 -10.45 -10.49 32.07
N ASP A 189 -11.17 -9.38 32.11
CA ASP A 189 -11.07 -8.36 31.07
C ASP A 189 -9.74 -7.61 31.18
N LEU A 190 -9.02 -7.56 30.07
CA LEU A 190 -7.88 -6.69 29.80
C LEU A 190 -8.41 -5.39 29.19
N VAL A 191 -8.01 -4.25 29.76
CA VAL A 191 -8.42 -2.93 29.27
C VAL A 191 -7.20 -2.18 28.74
N LEU A 192 -7.23 -1.86 27.44
CA LEU A 192 -6.28 -0.99 26.78
C LEU A 192 -6.76 0.46 26.91
N ASN A 193 -6.13 1.21 27.81
CA ASN A 193 -6.45 2.62 28.08
C ASN A 193 -5.65 3.61 27.23
N THR A 194 -5.11 3.17 26.09
CA THR A 194 -4.42 4.05 25.15
C THR A 194 -5.43 4.49 24.10
N PRO A 195 -5.83 5.78 24.05
CA PRO A 195 -6.76 6.25 23.03
C PRO A 195 -6.12 6.14 21.65
N LEU A 196 -6.90 5.70 20.67
CA LEU A 196 -6.46 5.50 19.28
C LEU A 196 -7.38 6.28 18.33
N GLN A 197 -6.83 6.83 17.24
CA GLN A 197 -7.58 7.65 16.29
C GLN A 197 -7.66 7.02 14.90
N GLY A 198 -8.89 6.89 14.40
CA GLY A 198 -9.18 6.37 13.06
C GLY A 198 -9.03 4.86 12.91
N ALA A 199 -8.76 4.43 11.68
CA ALA A 199 -8.73 3.04 11.28
C ALA A 199 -7.54 2.27 11.88
N HIS A 200 -7.80 1.04 12.31
CA HIS A 200 -6.79 0.14 12.88
C HIS A 200 -7.09 -1.30 12.49
N THR A 201 -6.08 -2.17 12.45
CA THR A 201 -6.29 -3.62 12.33
C THR A 201 -5.68 -4.30 13.55
N ILE A 202 -6.50 -5.04 14.29
CA ILE A 202 -6.06 -5.84 15.43
C ILE A 202 -5.92 -7.29 15.00
N LEU A 203 -4.80 -7.92 15.33
CA LEU A 203 -4.58 -9.36 15.26
C LEU A 203 -4.69 -9.95 16.65
N THR A 204 -5.43 -11.05 16.75
CA THR A 204 -5.58 -11.80 17.99
C THR A 204 -5.57 -13.29 17.76
N TYR A 205 -5.14 -14.04 18.76
CA TYR A 205 -5.19 -15.50 18.77
C TYR A 205 -6.32 -16.01 19.65
N LEU A 206 -6.91 -17.14 19.28
CA LEU A 206 -7.93 -17.84 20.06
C LEU A 206 -7.59 -19.32 20.15
N ASP A 207 -7.81 -19.90 21.33
CA ASP A 207 -7.82 -21.35 21.54
C ASP A 207 -8.84 -21.71 22.63
N GLN A 208 -9.98 -22.29 22.25
CA GLN A 208 -11.05 -22.69 23.18
C GLN A 208 -11.65 -21.52 23.98
N GLU A 209 -11.87 -20.38 23.33
CA GLU A 209 -12.53 -19.19 23.91
C GLU A 209 -13.38 -18.45 22.88
N SER A 210 -14.24 -17.54 23.34
CA SER A 210 -14.99 -16.62 22.47
C SER A 210 -14.14 -15.42 22.11
N LEU A 211 -14.28 -14.93 20.87
CA LEU A 211 -13.77 -13.62 20.51
C LEU A 211 -14.63 -12.57 21.21
N SER A 212 -14.02 -11.70 22.03
CA SER A 212 -14.75 -10.75 22.86
C SER A 212 -13.99 -9.42 22.91
N TYR A 213 -14.52 -8.41 22.24
CA TYR A 213 -14.00 -7.04 22.26
C TYR A 213 -15.13 -6.05 22.50
N THR A 214 -14.85 -5.03 23.31
CA THR A 214 -15.70 -3.87 23.50
C THR A 214 -14.89 -2.63 23.18
N PHE A 215 -15.36 -1.87 22.20
CA PHE A 215 -14.76 -0.59 21.80
C PHE A 215 -15.63 0.53 22.35
N GLN A 216 -15.03 1.46 23.10
CA GLN A 216 -15.67 2.70 23.46
C GLN A 216 -15.08 3.82 22.62
N PHE A 217 -15.91 4.57 21.90
CA PHE A 217 -15.43 5.57 20.95
C PHE A 217 -16.30 6.83 20.95
N LYS A 218 -15.76 7.91 20.39
CA LYS A 218 -16.47 9.17 20.14
C LYS A 218 -16.15 9.67 18.74
N ASP A 219 -17.11 10.40 18.19
CA ASP A 219 -16.90 11.24 17.03
C ASP A 219 -16.50 12.65 17.47
N ILE A 220 -15.51 13.24 16.81
CA ILE A 220 -15.04 14.61 17.09
C ILE A 220 -15.44 15.59 15.97
N ASN A 221 -16.17 15.14 14.94
CA ASN A 221 -16.75 15.93 13.85
C ASN A 221 -15.75 16.95 13.26
N GLN A 222 -14.50 16.54 13.08
CA GLN A 222 -13.43 17.42 12.59
C GLN A 222 -13.38 17.47 11.06
N ALA A 223 -13.80 16.40 10.38
CA ALA A 223 -13.83 16.32 8.93
C ALA A 223 -15.26 16.36 8.38
N TRP A 224 -15.40 16.43 7.06
CA TRP A 224 -16.67 16.23 6.37
C TRP A 224 -16.74 14.76 5.96
N GLY A 225 -17.81 14.06 6.31
CA GLY A 225 -17.93 12.61 6.09
C GLY A 225 -19.20 12.07 6.71
N GLY A 226 -19.53 10.80 6.47
CA GLY A 226 -20.55 10.10 7.26
C GLY A 226 -19.86 9.10 8.17
N ASP A 227 -20.32 8.98 9.39
CA ASP A 227 -19.49 8.47 10.48
C ASP A 227 -19.95 7.08 10.91
N SER A 228 -19.62 6.08 10.12
CA SER A 228 -19.81 4.69 10.54
C SER A 228 -18.57 4.19 11.26
N PHE A 229 -18.74 3.71 12.49
CA PHE A 229 -17.73 2.89 13.16
C PHE A 229 -18.05 1.42 12.89
N THR A 230 -17.21 0.78 12.08
CA THR A 230 -17.42 -0.61 11.66
C THR A 230 -16.25 -1.46 12.08
N VAL A 231 -16.54 -2.66 12.61
CA VAL A 231 -15.54 -3.69 12.90
C VAL A 231 -15.88 -4.94 12.10
N GLU A 232 -14.99 -5.31 11.18
CA GLU A 232 -15.09 -6.52 10.38
C GLU A 232 -14.12 -7.58 10.91
N VAL A 233 -14.63 -8.78 11.18
CA VAL A 233 -13.85 -9.90 11.68
C VAL A 233 -13.53 -10.84 10.53
N TYR A 234 -12.25 -11.16 10.34
CA TYR A 234 -11.76 -12.08 9.33
C TYR A 234 -10.97 -13.23 9.96
N ASN A 235 -11.08 -14.41 9.38
CA ASN A 235 -10.15 -15.50 9.68
C ASN A 235 -8.80 -15.19 9.01
N TYR A 236 -7.73 -15.05 9.78
CA TYR A 236 -6.41 -14.66 9.26
C TYR A 236 -5.91 -15.62 8.17
N LYS A 237 -6.12 -16.92 8.40
CA LYS A 237 -5.63 -18.01 7.56
C LYS A 237 -6.31 -18.09 6.19
N THR A 238 -7.60 -17.80 6.12
CA THR A 238 -8.40 -17.91 4.87
C THR A 238 -8.73 -16.58 4.23
N GLY A 239 -8.54 -15.47 4.94
CA GLY A 239 -8.96 -14.13 4.50
C GLY A 239 -10.48 -13.94 4.42
N ASN A 240 -11.28 -14.96 4.81
CA ASN A 240 -12.73 -14.90 4.73
C ASN A 240 -13.30 -14.01 5.83
N LYS A 241 -14.22 -13.12 5.45
CA LYS A 241 -15.03 -12.36 6.40
C LYS A 241 -15.94 -13.32 7.16
N ILE A 242 -15.87 -13.27 8.48
CA ILE A 242 -16.70 -14.05 9.40
C ILE A 242 -17.95 -13.26 9.74
N LYS A 243 -17.78 -12.00 10.17
CA LYS A 243 -18.87 -11.16 10.65
C LYS A 243 -18.49 -9.69 10.60
N GLU A 244 -19.48 -8.84 10.56
CA GLU A 244 -19.36 -7.39 10.59
C GLU A 244 -20.27 -6.84 11.69
N TYR A 245 -19.78 -5.83 12.39
CA TYR A 245 -20.48 -5.08 13.41
C TYR A 245 -20.38 -3.60 13.04
N GLN A 246 -21.48 -2.87 13.14
CA GLN A 246 -21.51 -1.47 12.78
C GLN A 246 -22.36 -0.69 13.78
N VAL A 247 -21.87 0.49 14.15
CA VAL A 247 -22.65 1.54 14.79
C VAL A 247 -22.65 2.73 13.83
N ASN A 248 -23.85 3.23 13.53
CA ASN A 248 -23.99 4.48 12.77
C ASN A 248 -23.80 5.64 13.74
N GLY A 249 -23.02 6.65 13.33
CA GLY A 249 -22.73 7.83 14.13
C GLY A 249 -23.95 8.71 14.41
N ASP A 250 -23.69 9.90 14.95
CA ASP A 250 -24.72 10.85 15.41
C ASP A 250 -25.50 11.51 14.27
N GLY A 251 -25.11 11.26 13.01
CA GLY A 251 -25.73 11.78 11.81
C GLY A 251 -25.27 13.19 11.42
N ILE A 252 -24.21 13.71 12.04
CA ILE A 252 -23.64 15.04 11.76
C ILE A 252 -22.51 14.91 10.73
N SER A 253 -22.85 15.02 9.45
CA SER A 253 -21.84 14.94 8.38
C SER A 253 -21.01 16.23 8.16
N GLU A 254 -21.25 17.26 8.97
CA GLU A 254 -20.63 18.59 8.84
C GLU A 254 -19.46 18.73 9.83
N SER A 255 -18.37 19.40 9.43
CA SER A 255 -17.25 19.73 10.32
C SER A 255 -17.67 20.79 11.36
N THR A 256 -18.32 20.34 12.43
CA THR A 256 -18.82 21.18 13.52
C THR A 256 -17.83 21.28 14.68
N ARG A 257 -16.85 20.37 14.75
CA ARG A 257 -15.97 20.14 15.90
C ARG A 257 -16.72 19.86 17.21
N ALA A 258 -18.01 19.51 17.14
CA ALA A 258 -18.78 19.08 18.29
C ALA A 258 -18.43 17.62 18.60
N VAL A 259 -18.01 17.33 19.83
CA VAL A 259 -17.71 15.95 20.24
C VAL A 259 -19.02 15.25 20.62
N SER A 260 -19.24 14.04 20.07
CA SER A 260 -20.43 13.23 20.36
C SER A 260 -20.40 12.60 21.76
N SER A 261 -21.51 11.98 22.18
CA SER A 261 -21.53 11.16 23.38
C SER A 261 -20.68 9.91 23.21
N LEU A 262 -20.18 9.35 24.32
CA LEU A 262 -19.45 8.09 24.30
C LEU A 262 -20.38 6.96 23.82
N ASP A 263 -20.02 6.34 22.70
CA ASP A 263 -20.70 5.18 22.14
C ASP A 263 -19.89 3.90 22.37
N GLN A 264 -20.57 2.76 22.20
CA GLN A 264 -19.99 1.44 22.45
C GLN A 264 -20.35 0.47 21.32
N LEU A 265 -19.36 -0.27 20.83
CA LEU A 265 -19.54 -1.41 19.94
C LEU A 265 -19.01 -2.67 20.62
N VAL A 266 -19.82 -3.72 20.68
CA VAL A 266 -19.47 -5.03 21.24
C VAL A 266 -19.34 -6.07 20.13
N VAL A 267 -18.16 -6.66 20.01
CA VAL A 267 -17.85 -7.81 19.18
C VAL A 267 -17.79 -9.04 20.08
N ASP A 268 -18.79 -9.92 19.96
CA ASP A 268 -18.80 -11.21 20.65
C ASP A 268 -19.13 -12.33 19.64
N ILE A 269 -18.22 -13.30 19.50
CA ILE A 269 -18.38 -14.47 18.62
C ILE A 269 -17.94 -15.73 19.38
N PRO A 270 -18.90 -16.59 19.80
CA PRO A 270 -18.57 -17.85 20.45
C PRO A 270 -18.10 -18.90 19.44
N ASP A 271 -17.48 -19.95 19.97
CA ASP A 271 -17.18 -21.20 19.26
C ASP A 271 -16.37 -21.04 17.96
N LEU A 272 -15.50 -20.03 17.91
CA LEU A 272 -14.54 -19.91 16.82
C LEU A 272 -13.48 -21.03 16.92
N PRO A 273 -13.07 -21.63 15.79
CA PRO A 273 -11.94 -22.54 15.78
C PRO A 273 -10.67 -21.89 16.36
N ARG A 274 -9.73 -22.73 16.78
CA ARG A 274 -8.38 -22.24 17.13
C ARG A 274 -7.77 -21.51 15.93
N GLY A 275 -7.13 -20.37 16.19
CA GLY A 275 -6.35 -19.68 15.17
C GLY A 275 -6.22 -18.18 15.40
N VAL A 276 -5.71 -17.52 14.36
CA VAL A 276 -5.50 -16.07 14.33
C VAL A 276 -6.66 -15.40 13.60
N TYR A 277 -7.08 -14.25 14.09
CA TYR A 277 -8.20 -13.46 13.57
C TYR A 277 -7.81 -12.00 13.45
N ASN A 278 -8.29 -11.36 12.37
CA ASN A 278 -8.16 -9.93 12.15
C ASN A 278 -9.47 -9.24 12.53
N LEU A 279 -9.39 -8.17 13.30
CA LEU A 279 -10.47 -7.21 13.51
C LEU A 279 -10.06 -5.94 12.76
N VAL A 280 -10.69 -5.71 11.61
CA VAL A 280 -10.48 -4.52 10.78
C VAL A 280 -11.46 -3.45 11.24
N ILE A 281 -10.93 -2.41 11.86
CA ILE A 281 -11.69 -1.26 12.34
C ILE A 281 -11.67 -0.21 11.25
N ASN A 282 -12.83 0.00 10.63
CA ASN A 282 -13.05 1.04 9.63
C ASN A 282 -13.70 2.22 10.35
N ALA A 283 -12.93 3.29 10.53
CA ALA A 283 -13.36 4.52 11.17
C ALA A 283 -12.66 5.73 10.53
N GLY A 284 -13.37 6.86 10.45
CA GLY A 284 -12.81 8.12 9.96
C GLY A 284 -11.73 8.68 10.89
N ASN A 285 -10.92 9.61 10.39
CA ASN A 285 -9.88 10.27 11.21
C ASN A 285 -10.46 11.16 12.33
N ASP A 286 -11.77 11.38 12.32
CA ASP A 286 -12.60 12.04 13.32
C ASP A 286 -13.22 11.07 14.33
N VAL A 287 -12.88 9.79 14.29
CA VAL A 287 -13.28 8.85 15.34
C VAL A 287 -12.12 8.57 16.27
N VAL A 288 -12.36 8.72 17.57
CA VAL A 288 -11.40 8.37 18.61
C VAL A 288 -11.93 7.21 19.44
N ILE A 289 -11.21 6.10 19.42
CA ILE A 289 -11.40 4.95 20.28
C ILE A 289 -10.74 5.29 21.63
N SER A 290 -11.57 5.49 22.64
CA SER A 290 -11.14 5.87 23.99
C SER A 290 -10.50 4.71 24.76
N ASN A 291 -11.08 3.51 24.66
CA ASN A 291 -10.55 2.29 25.24
C ASN A 291 -11.06 1.05 24.48
N ILE A 292 -10.31 -0.03 24.67
CA ILE A 292 -10.64 -1.35 24.17
C ILE A 292 -10.61 -2.31 25.36
N SER A 293 -11.73 -2.99 25.64
CA SER A 293 -11.80 -4.05 26.64
C SER A 293 -11.94 -5.41 25.94
N THR A 294 -11.18 -6.41 26.36
CA THR A 294 -11.18 -7.74 25.75
C THR A 294 -10.75 -8.82 26.73
N LYS A 295 -11.07 -10.09 26.43
CA LYS A 295 -10.54 -11.26 27.15
C LYS A 295 -9.34 -11.90 26.44
N GLN A 296 -9.01 -11.41 25.25
CA GLN A 296 -7.90 -11.94 24.48
C GLN A 296 -6.57 -11.45 25.07
N GLN A 297 -5.64 -12.38 25.28
CA GLN A 297 -4.30 -12.08 25.82
C GLN A 297 -3.36 -11.49 24.77
N LEU A 298 -3.49 -11.94 23.52
CA LEU A 298 -2.57 -11.63 22.43
C LEU A 298 -3.22 -10.62 21.51
N ILE A 299 -2.71 -9.39 21.53
CA ILE A 299 -3.31 -8.23 20.87
C ILE A 299 -2.20 -7.46 20.16
N MET A 300 -2.21 -7.50 18.83
CA MET A 300 -1.26 -6.76 18.02
C MET A 300 -1.94 -5.84 17.04
N PHE A 301 -1.37 -4.66 16.80
CA PHE A 301 -1.83 -3.73 15.78
C PHE A 301 -0.99 -3.91 14.51
N ALA A 302 -1.65 -4.20 13.39
CA ALA A 302 -0.98 -4.43 12.11
C ALA A 302 -0.76 -3.12 11.37
N ARG A 303 0.44 -2.94 10.78
CA ARG A 303 0.84 -1.87 9.86
C ARG A 303 0.83 -0.45 10.39
N GLN A 304 -0.15 -0.07 11.21
CA GLN A 304 -0.28 1.28 11.72
C GLN A 304 -0.86 1.27 13.13
N ILE A 305 -0.37 2.20 13.95
CA ILE A 305 -1.02 2.61 15.18
C ILE A 305 -0.99 4.13 15.28
N HIS A 306 -2.11 4.73 15.69
CA HIS A 306 -2.22 6.17 15.86
C HIS A 306 -2.70 6.50 17.29
N PRO A 307 -1.80 6.41 18.29
CA PRO A 307 -2.13 6.84 19.63
C PRO A 307 -2.48 8.31 19.63
N THR A 308 -3.55 8.70 20.32
CA THR A 308 -4.04 10.08 20.36
C THR A 308 -4.29 10.56 21.78
N ASN A 309 -4.60 11.85 21.93
CA ASN A 309 -4.75 12.49 23.22
C ASN A 309 -6.20 12.48 23.70
N SER A 310 -6.43 12.09 24.96
CA SER A 310 -7.74 12.21 25.61
C SER A 310 -8.19 13.66 25.83
N CYS A 311 -7.28 14.62 26.04
CA CYS A 311 -7.63 16.02 26.34
C CYS A 311 -8.08 16.83 25.12
N LEU A 312 -7.55 16.56 23.92
CA LEU A 312 -7.94 17.31 22.71
C LEU A 312 -9.43 17.15 22.39
N TYR A 313 -10.05 16.09 22.91
CA TYR A 313 -11.35 15.60 22.50
C TYR A 313 -12.32 15.37 23.67
N ASP A 314 -12.04 15.95 24.84
CA ASP A 314 -12.87 15.81 26.04
C ASP A 314 -13.27 14.35 26.35
N LEU A 315 -12.29 13.44 26.24
CA LEU A 315 -12.44 12.00 26.51
C LEU A 315 -12.33 11.69 28.01
N ALA A 316 -12.61 12.68 28.87
CA ALA A 316 -12.14 12.80 30.24
C ALA A 316 -12.14 11.51 31.10
N THR A 317 -10.93 11.09 31.48
CA THR A 317 -10.60 10.48 32.80
C THR A 317 -9.18 10.82 33.29
N ALA A 318 -8.24 11.19 32.42
CA ALA A 318 -6.86 11.52 32.79
C ALA A 318 -6.67 13.02 33.09
N SER A 319 -5.92 13.34 34.15
CA SER A 319 -5.65 14.70 34.63
C SER A 319 -4.54 15.43 33.84
N THR A 320 -3.96 14.80 32.81
CA THR A 320 -2.80 15.28 32.07
C THR A 320 -2.98 15.05 30.58
N CYS A 321 -2.65 16.08 29.79
CA CYS A 321 -2.88 16.11 28.34
C CYS A 321 -1.72 15.57 27.50
N ASP A 322 -0.61 15.19 28.12
CA ASP A 322 0.47 14.49 27.47
C ASP A 322 0.54 13.10 28.08
N ILE A 323 -0.16 12.14 27.46
CA ILE A 323 -0.07 10.74 27.87
C ILE A 323 1.10 10.14 27.08
N PRO A 324 2.23 9.83 27.73
CA PRO A 324 3.31 9.13 27.08
C PRO A 324 2.83 7.74 26.69
N VAL A 325 3.18 7.31 25.48
CA VAL A 325 2.82 6.00 24.94
C VAL A 325 4.10 5.20 24.76
N LYS A 326 4.09 3.98 25.27
CA LYS A 326 5.18 3.02 25.05
C LYS A 326 4.67 1.91 24.16
N LEU A 327 5.38 1.67 23.06
CA LEU A 327 5.08 0.62 22.10
C LEU A 327 6.26 -0.32 21.96
N TYR A 328 5.95 -1.53 21.52
CA TYR A 328 6.96 -2.50 21.10
C TYR A 328 6.64 -2.99 19.69
N SER A 329 7.68 -3.18 18.88
CA SER A 329 7.48 -3.58 17.48
C SER A 329 8.60 -4.48 16.97
N LYS A 330 8.22 -5.53 16.23
CA LYS A 330 9.11 -6.34 15.42
C LYS A 330 8.89 -5.96 13.95
N ALA A 331 9.36 -4.78 13.58
CA ALA A 331 9.30 -4.21 12.24
C ALA A 331 10.73 -3.93 11.78
N ASN A 332 11.02 -4.03 10.47
CA ASN A 332 12.34 -3.63 9.97
C ASN A 332 12.42 -2.12 9.83
N THR A 333 11.31 -1.49 9.43
CA THR A 333 11.24 -0.05 9.16
C THR A 333 10.00 0.56 9.77
N LEU A 334 10.15 1.76 10.33
CA LEU A 334 9.06 2.54 10.88
C LEU A 334 9.04 3.91 10.22
N ASN A 335 7.84 4.36 9.82
CA ASN A 335 7.58 5.73 9.44
C ASN A 335 6.83 6.40 10.58
N ILE A 336 7.35 7.51 11.06
CA ILE A 336 6.77 8.27 12.16
C ILE A 336 6.45 9.69 11.66
N SER A 337 5.24 10.16 11.93
CA SER A 337 4.81 11.52 11.59
C SER A 337 3.75 12.04 12.57
N THR A 338 3.48 13.34 12.52
CA THR A 338 2.33 13.96 13.19
C THR A 338 1.72 15.00 12.27
N ASN A 339 0.42 15.23 12.39
CA ASN A 339 -0.29 16.29 11.66
C ASN A 339 -0.59 17.50 12.57
N ASN A 340 -0.05 17.53 13.79
CA ASN A 340 -0.34 18.56 14.78
C ASN A 340 0.94 19.23 15.30
N LEU A 341 0.99 20.56 15.16
CA LEU A 341 2.15 21.38 15.55
C LEU A 341 2.49 21.27 17.05
N ASP A 342 1.51 21.04 17.92
CA ASP A 342 1.74 20.93 19.37
C ASP A 342 2.44 19.61 19.78
N TYR A 343 2.49 18.66 18.84
CA TYR A 343 3.00 17.29 19.02
C TYR A 343 4.31 17.02 18.29
N LEU A 344 4.95 18.07 17.75
CA LEU A 344 6.36 18.02 17.41
C LEU A 344 7.17 17.67 18.66
N GLN A 345 8.02 16.65 18.56
CA GLN A 345 8.67 16.02 19.70
C GLN A 345 9.85 15.13 19.29
N ASP A 346 10.58 14.69 20.30
CA ASP A 346 11.63 13.68 20.18
C ASP A 346 11.05 12.32 20.57
N VAL A 347 10.97 11.39 19.62
CA VAL A 347 10.58 9.98 19.87
C VAL A 347 11.86 9.18 20.10
N VAL A 348 11.87 8.31 21.10
CA VAL A 348 13.03 7.46 21.39
C VAL A 348 12.75 6.03 20.94
N MET A 349 13.61 5.47 20.12
CA MET A 349 13.54 4.08 19.66
C MET A 349 14.88 3.38 19.91
N ASP A 350 14.88 2.30 20.69
CA ASP A 350 16.08 1.51 21.00
C ASP A 350 17.29 2.37 21.40
N GLU A 351 17.05 3.37 22.26
CA GLU A 351 18.02 4.40 22.73
C GLU A 351 18.40 5.49 21.71
N GLU A 352 17.94 5.39 20.46
CA GLU A 352 18.12 6.42 19.44
C GLU A 352 17.00 7.47 19.48
N THR A 353 17.35 8.73 19.32
CA THR A 353 16.39 9.83 19.32
C THR A 353 16.05 10.25 17.90
N LEU A 354 14.78 10.14 17.53
CA LEU A 354 14.21 10.66 16.29
C LEU A 354 13.51 11.99 16.57
N LYS A 355 13.95 13.05 15.89
CA LYS A 355 13.33 14.37 16.02
C LYS A 355 12.24 14.57 14.97
N ILE A 356 11.01 14.79 15.42
CA ILE A 356 9.87 15.14 14.57
C ILE A 356 9.71 16.65 14.62
N GLU A 357 10.27 17.35 13.63
CA GLU A 357 10.37 18.82 13.61
C GLU A 357 9.37 19.50 12.66
N GLU A 358 8.65 18.72 11.86
CA GLU A 358 7.73 19.21 10.83
C GLU A 358 6.48 18.35 10.80
N VAL A 359 5.32 19.00 10.64
CA VAL A 359 4.04 18.30 10.43
C VAL A 359 3.99 17.65 9.05
N ASP A 360 3.29 16.52 8.95
CA ASP A 360 3.06 15.72 7.73
C ASP A 360 4.31 15.15 7.05
N LYS A 361 5.50 15.46 7.58
CA LYS A 361 6.77 14.86 7.16
C LYS A 361 6.92 13.48 7.80
N LYS A 362 7.21 12.49 6.97
CA LYS A 362 7.54 11.12 7.41
C LYS A 362 9.01 11.02 7.75
N TYR A 363 9.29 10.58 8.96
CA TYR A 363 10.63 10.29 9.46
C TYR A 363 10.79 8.77 9.49
N VAL A 364 11.78 8.26 8.74
CA VAL A 364 12.03 6.82 8.61
C VAL A 364 13.09 6.39 9.61
N VAL A 365 12.84 5.32 10.35
CA VAL A 365 13.81 4.70 11.26
C VAL A 365 13.87 3.19 10.99
N GLU A 366 15.09 2.65 10.99
CA GLU A 366 15.34 1.22 10.89
C GLU A 366 15.44 0.61 12.30
N SER A 367 14.77 -0.52 12.52
CA SER A 367 14.89 -1.27 13.78
C SER A 367 16.23 -1.99 13.86
N LYS A 368 16.81 -2.02 15.07
CA LYS A 368 18.06 -2.71 15.37
C LYS A 368 17.87 -3.88 16.34
N ALA A 369 16.72 -3.93 17.01
CA ALA A 369 16.39 -4.94 18.00
C ALA A 369 15.41 -5.97 17.44
N GLU A 370 15.41 -7.18 17.99
CA GLU A 370 14.43 -8.19 17.62
C GLU A 370 12.98 -7.76 17.97
N LEU A 371 12.84 -7.03 19.09
CA LEU A 371 11.62 -6.35 19.47
C LEU A 371 12.00 -4.96 19.96
N SER A 372 11.85 -3.97 19.07
CA SER A 372 12.17 -2.58 19.36
C SER A 372 11.23 -1.99 20.39
N THR A 373 11.77 -1.12 21.24
CA THR A 373 11.00 -0.29 22.16
C THR A 373 10.88 1.12 21.58
N ILE A 374 9.67 1.67 21.57
CA ILE A 374 9.37 3.01 21.06
C ILE A 374 8.69 3.81 22.16
N ASP A 375 9.39 4.79 22.70
CA ASP A 375 8.89 5.69 23.73
C ASP A 375 8.46 7.01 23.07
N ILE A 376 7.17 7.33 23.21
CA ILE A 376 6.51 8.49 22.59
C ILE A 376 6.09 9.44 23.73
N PRO A 377 6.83 10.54 23.98
CA PRO A 377 6.54 11.43 25.12
C PRO A 377 5.17 12.08 25.09
N LYS A 378 4.69 12.46 23.90
CA LYS A 378 3.35 13.02 23.66
C LYS A 378 2.64 12.18 22.60
N SER A 379 1.39 11.80 22.84
CA SER A 379 0.55 11.08 21.85
C SER A 379 0.34 11.87 20.54
N ASN A 380 -0.66 11.52 19.72
CA ASN A 380 -0.96 12.18 18.44
C ASN A 380 0.19 12.06 17.41
N VAL A 381 0.75 10.84 17.34
CA VAL A 381 1.78 10.44 16.40
C VAL A 381 1.25 9.27 15.59
N ILE A 382 1.38 9.34 14.27
CA ILE A 382 1.06 8.25 13.36
C ILE A 382 2.34 7.44 13.17
N ILE A 383 2.25 6.15 13.47
CA ILE A 383 3.36 5.22 13.28
C ILE A 383 2.91 4.15 12.31
N GLU A 384 3.61 4.04 11.18
CA GLU A 384 3.41 3.00 10.18
C GLU A 384 4.64 2.09 10.16
N SER A 385 4.45 0.80 9.89
CA SER A 385 5.55 -0.15 9.72
C SER A 385 5.21 -1.30 8.78
N ASP A 386 6.23 -2.07 8.43
CA ASP A 386 6.10 -3.36 7.75
C ASP A 386 5.76 -4.53 8.71
N GLY A 387 5.61 -4.24 10.01
CA GLY A 387 5.40 -5.25 11.05
C GLY A 387 4.14 -5.02 11.90
N TYR A 388 4.26 -5.39 13.17
CA TYR A 388 3.19 -5.32 14.18
C TYR A 388 3.62 -4.46 15.36
N PHE A 389 2.65 -3.81 16.02
CA PHE A 389 2.84 -3.06 17.26
C PHE A 389 2.09 -3.73 18.41
N VAL A 390 2.66 -3.67 19.60
CA VAL A 390 1.98 -4.04 20.85
C VAL A 390 2.18 -2.97 21.91
N LEU A 391 1.18 -2.81 22.78
CA LEU A 391 1.25 -1.90 23.92
C LEU A 391 2.00 -2.50 25.13
N ALA A 392 2.12 -3.83 25.15
CA ALA A 392 2.88 -4.56 26.16
C ALA A 392 3.57 -5.78 25.50
N PRO A 393 4.82 -6.12 25.86
CA PRO A 393 5.57 -7.19 25.21
C PRO A 393 4.87 -8.55 25.24
N GLU A 394 4.15 -8.84 26.33
CA GLU A 394 3.39 -10.08 26.52
C GLU A 394 2.20 -10.27 25.57
N HIS A 395 1.77 -9.21 24.87
CA HIS A 395 0.72 -9.30 23.85
C HIS A 395 1.26 -9.76 22.48
N TYR A 396 2.58 -9.77 22.31
CA TYR A 396 3.22 -10.10 21.05
C TYR A 396 3.19 -11.59 20.76
N PHE A 397 2.93 -11.94 19.51
CA PHE A 397 3.11 -13.28 18.96
C PHE A 397 3.47 -13.19 17.49
N THR A 398 4.03 -14.25 16.91
CA THR A 398 4.40 -14.25 15.49
C THR A 398 3.38 -15.06 14.69
N PRO A 399 2.40 -14.42 14.02
CA PRO A 399 1.45 -15.11 13.16
C PRO A 399 2.11 -15.59 11.86
N GLN A 400 3.28 -15.07 11.51
CA GLN A 400 4.09 -15.46 10.35
C GLN A 400 5.14 -16.52 10.74
N ARG A 401 5.85 -17.10 9.77
CA ARG A 401 6.92 -18.05 10.07
C ARG A 401 8.19 -17.27 10.42
N GLU A 402 8.85 -17.61 11.52
CA GLU A 402 10.07 -16.90 11.97
C GLU A 402 11.23 -17.01 10.96
N ASN A 403 11.23 -18.05 10.14
CA ASN A 403 12.23 -18.24 9.09
C ASN A 403 11.94 -17.45 7.82
N ILE A 404 10.81 -16.73 7.73
CA ILE A 404 10.48 -15.83 6.63
C ILE A 404 10.71 -14.39 7.08
N ILE A 405 11.57 -13.66 6.37
CA ILE A 405 11.90 -12.26 6.66
C ILE A 405 11.66 -11.38 5.42
N GLY A 406 11.44 -10.08 5.62
CA GLY A 406 11.45 -9.11 4.53
C GLY A 406 12.88 -8.84 4.05
N LEU A 407 13.09 -8.82 2.73
CA LEU A 407 14.36 -8.41 2.14
C LEU A 407 14.53 -6.89 2.25
N SER A 408 15.63 -6.47 2.85
CA SER A 408 16.02 -5.06 3.01
C SER A 408 17.47 -4.84 2.62
N GLY A 409 17.92 -3.58 2.57
CA GLY A 409 19.32 -3.24 2.30
C GLY A 409 20.32 -3.74 3.35
N GLN A 410 19.85 -4.12 4.54
CA GLN A 410 20.66 -4.67 5.64
C GLN A 410 20.65 -6.21 5.68
N THR A 411 19.84 -6.87 4.85
CA THR A 411 19.73 -8.32 4.87
C THR A 411 21.06 -8.96 4.46
N ASN A 412 21.65 -9.75 5.36
CA ASN A 412 22.82 -10.56 5.05
C ASN A 412 22.43 -11.74 4.15
N LEU A 413 22.69 -11.62 2.84
CA LEU A 413 22.37 -12.65 1.85
C LEU A 413 23.09 -13.99 2.11
N ASP A 414 24.19 -13.99 2.86
CA ASP A 414 24.89 -15.23 3.23
C ASP A 414 24.05 -16.11 4.16
N ASP A 415 23.19 -15.51 4.97
CA ASP A 415 22.30 -16.20 5.92
C ASP A 415 20.97 -16.66 5.29
N ILE A 416 20.70 -16.28 4.03
CA ILE A 416 19.42 -16.57 3.35
C ILE A 416 19.56 -17.77 2.42
N ASP A 417 18.64 -18.73 2.49
CA ASP A 417 18.65 -19.91 1.62
C ASP A 417 17.79 -19.72 0.36
N TYR A 418 16.69 -18.96 0.50
CA TYR A 418 15.72 -18.68 -0.56
C TYR A 418 15.33 -17.21 -0.59
N ILE A 419 15.11 -16.66 -1.78
CA ILE A 419 14.50 -15.35 -1.96
C ILE A 419 13.27 -15.54 -2.84
N ILE A 420 12.11 -15.04 -2.45
CA ILE A 420 10.92 -15.02 -3.29
C ILE A 420 10.41 -13.60 -3.45
N ALA A 421 10.10 -13.19 -4.67
CA ALA A 421 9.68 -11.84 -4.94
C ALA A 421 8.61 -11.75 -6.02
N ASN A 422 7.67 -10.82 -5.86
CA ASN A 422 6.87 -10.31 -6.96
C ASN A 422 7.71 -9.25 -7.69
N TYR A 423 8.70 -9.73 -8.43
CA TYR A 423 9.69 -8.91 -9.09
C TYR A 423 10.35 -9.69 -10.23
N ASN A 424 10.49 -9.01 -11.38
CA ASN A 424 11.24 -9.49 -12.52
C ASN A 424 12.38 -8.51 -12.79
N SER A 425 13.60 -9.03 -12.95
CA SER A 425 14.75 -8.21 -13.30
C SER A 425 14.51 -7.49 -14.63
N PRO A 426 14.74 -6.17 -14.69
CA PRO A 426 14.47 -5.39 -15.90
C PRO A 426 15.44 -5.79 -17.02
N PRO A 427 14.95 -6.04 -18.26
CA PRO A 427 15.80 -6.32 -19.41
C PRO A 427 16.80 -5.17 -19.69
N ASP A 428 18.03 -5.56 -20.03
CA ASP A 428 19.08 -4.65 -20.50
C ASP A 428 18.83 -4.27 -21.97
N LEU A 429 18.82 -2.98 -22.25
CA LEU A 429 18.67 -2.40 -23.58
C LEU A 429 20.01 -1.99 -24.22
N GLY A 430 21.13 -2.19 -23.52
CA GLY A 430 22.47 -1.78 -23.92
C GLY A 430 22.86 -0.39 -23.40
N ASP A 431 24.16 -0.11 -23.34
CA ASP A 431 24.74 1.16 -22.88
C ASP A 431 24.27 1.62 -21.47
N GLY A 432 23.88 0.66 -20.63
CA GLY A 432 23.36 0.88 -19.28
C GLY A 432 21.89 1.30 -19.21
N TRP A 433 21.17 1.29 -20.34
CA TRP A 433 19.73 1.48 -20.36
C TRP A 433 19.02 0.17 -20.03
N LYS A 434 17.95 0.27 -19.26
CA LYS A 434 17.05 -0.84 -18.91
C LYS A 434 15.61 -0.41 -19.13
N GLU A 435 14.69 -1.37 -19.26
CA GLU A 435 13.26 -1.10 -19.28
C GLU A 435 12.53 -2.01 -18.29
N ALA A 436 12.01 -1.43 -17.21
CA ALA A 436 11.18 -2.16 -16.27
C ALA A 436 9.70 -2.01 -16.65
N THR A 437 8.92 -3.07 -16.50
CA THR A 437 7.46 -3.06 -16.71
C THR A 437 6.77 -3.60 -15.48
N VAL A 438 5.79 -2.85 -14.97
CA VAL A 438 4.98 -3.23 -13.80
C VAL A 438 3.50 -3.07 -14.10
N GLU A 439 2.66 -3.83 -13.39
CA GLU A 439 1.22 -3.85 -13.62
C GLU A 439 0.44 -3.37 -12.38
N PHE A 440 -0.62 -2.60 -12.62
CA PHE A 440 -1.52 -2.10 -11.60
C PHE A 440 -2.97 -2.44 -11.93
N ASP A 441 -3.69 -2.96 -10.93
CA ASP A 441 -5.14 -3.11 -10.95
C ASP A 441 -5.79 -1.76 -10.60
N LEU A 442 -6.32 -1.08 -11.62
CA LEU A 442 -6.90 0.25 -11.48
C LEU A 442 -8.21 0.24 -10.68
N THR A 443 -8.84 -0.91 -10.46
CA THR A 443 -10.04 -1.02 -9.61
C THR A 443 -9.71 -0.80 -8.13
N LYS A 444 -8.43 -0.90 -7.75
CA LYS A 444 -7.92 -0.67 -6.40
C LYS A 444 -7.17 0.67 -6.27
N THR A 445 -7.25 1.54 -7.28
CA THR A 445 -6.55 2.82 -7.33
C THR A 445 -7.48 4.00 -7.10
N TYR A 446 -6.93 5.11 -6.62
CA TYR A 446 -7.67 6.36 -6.50
C TYR A 446 -7.54 7.15 -7.82
N ILE A 447 -8.67 7.39 -8.46
CA ILE A 447 -8.79 8.28 -9.62
C ILE A 447 -9.44 9.57 -9.12
N ASN A 448 -8.79 10.71 -9.34
CA ASN A 448 -9.31 12.00 -8.89
C ASN A 448 -10.52 12.47 -9.73
N ASP A 449 -11.13 13.59 -9.32
CA ASP A 449 -12.30 14.15 -10.01
C ASP A 449 -12.02 14.57 -11.47
N ASP A 450 -10.75 14.81 -11.81
CA ASP A 450 -10.26 15.14 -13.14
C ASP A 450 -9.88 13.90 -13.99
N GLN A 451 -10.22 12.69 -13.53
CA GLN A 451 -9.87 11.40 -14.16
C GLN A 451 -8.36 11.14 -14.28
N GLN A 452 -7.58 11.59 -13.30
CA GLN A 452 -6.13 11.40 -13.27
C GLN A 452 -5.73 10.35 -12.24
N LEU A 453 -4.76 9.53 -12.62
CA LEU A 453 -3.99 8.69 -11.71
C LEU A 453 -2.68 9.38 -11.38
N LYS A 454 -2.35 9.45 -10.10
CA LYS A 454 -1.06 9.98 -9.64
C LYS A 454 -0.08 8.83 -9.43
N PHE A 455 1.03 8.88 -10.15
CA PHE A 455 2.13 7.95 -9.99
C PHE A 455 3.28 8.60 -9.23
N ARG A 456 3.99 7.78 -8.45
CA ARG A 456 5.16 8.16 -7.67
C ARG A 456 6.33 7.27 -8.08
N LEU A 457 7.36 7.86 -8.66
CA LEU A 457 8.64 7.19 -8.88
C LEU A 457 9.55 7.50 -7.69
N SER A 458 9.85 6.47 -6.90
CA SER A 458 10.65 6.57 -5.68
C SER A 458 12.02 5.92 -5.89
N ALA A 459 13.07 6.64 -5.50
CA ALA A 459 14.46 6.22 -5.50
C ALA A 459 15.08 6.66 -4.16
N PRO A 460 14.89 5.91 -3.06
CA PRO A 460 15.27 6.36 -1.72
C PRO A 460 16.77 6.64 -1.59
N GLY A 461 17.15 7.79 -1.03
CA GLY A 461 18.55 8.15 -0.83
C GLY A 461 19.25 8.69 -2.08
N LEU A 462 18.53 8.97 -3.17
CA LEU A 462 19.12 9.43 -4.43
C LEU A 462 19.83 10.78 -4.24
N TYR A 463 19.18 11.71 -3.54
CA TYR A 463 19.69 13.06 -3.30
C TYR A 463 20.86 13.06 -2.31
N GLU A 464 20.74 12.43 -1.14
CA GLU A 464 21.80 12.45 -0.12
C GLU A 464 23.08 11.78 -0.64
N ASN A 465 22.96 10.75 -1.47
CA ASN A 465 24.09 10.04 -2.05
C ASN A 465 24.60 10.66 -3.36
N GLN A 466 24.08 11.81 -3.79
CA GLN A 466 24.44 12.50 -5.04
C GLN A 466 24.36 11.59 -6.27
N ARG A 467 23.36 10.72 -6.28
CA ARG A 467 23.09 9.80 -7.40
C ARG A 467 22.09 10.45 -8.35
N GLN A 468 21.95 9.84 -9.52
CA GLN A 468 21.02 10.29 -10.54
C GLN A 468 20.35 9.09 -11.21
N LEU A 469 19.12 9.30 -11.64
CA LEU A 469 18.36 8.35 -12.45
C LEU A 469 17.92 9.05 -13.74
N LYS A 470 18.33 8.53 -14.89
CA LYS A 470 17.97 9.12 -16.19
C LYS A 470 16.77 8.40 -16.78
N ILE A 471 15.72 9.11 -17.15
CA ILE A 471 14.51 8.55 -17.77
C ILE A 471 14.47 8.95 -19.25
N ASN A 472 14.30 7.95 -20.11
CA ASN A 472 14.13 8.14 -21.56
C ASN A 472 12.65 8.31 -21.92
N HIS A 473 11.82 7.38 -21.48
CA HIS A 473 10.40 7.43 -21.73
C HIS A 473 9.61 6.66 -20.68
N ILE A 474 8.34 7.05 -20.57
CA ILE A 474 7.31 6.37 -19.80
C ILE A 474 6.25 5.93 -20.80
N LYS A 475 5.93 4.65 -20.83
CA LYS A 475 4.91 4.05 -21.68
C LYS A 475 3.85 3.42 -20.80
N VAL A 476 2.60 3.71 -21.07
CA VAL A 476 1.46 3.14 -20.34
C VAL A 476 0.52 2.45 -21.30
N LYS A 477 0.25 1.17 -21.04
CA LYS A 477 -0.76 0.37 -21.73
C LYS A 477 -1.95 0.17 -20.81
N LEU A 478 -3.07 0.78 -21.16
CA LEU A 478 -4.33 0.72 -20.42
C LEU A 478 -5.25 -0.34 -21.03
N GLU A 479 -5.87 -1.16 -20.20
CA GLU A 479 -6.76 -2.24 -20.62
C GLU A 479 -8.16 -2.16 -19.98
N LYS A 480 -9.17 -2.39 -20.80
CA LYS A 480 -10.58 -2.53 -20.43
C LYS A 480 -11.23 -3.61 -21.29
N ASP A 481 -12.42 -4.03 -20.89
CA ASP A 481 -13.20 -4.95 -21.71
C ASP A 481 -13.49 -4.34 -23.10
N PRO A 482 -13.33 -5.12 -24.19
CA PRO A 482 -13.69 -4.68 -25.53
C PRO A 482 -15.16 -4.26 -25.64
N ILE A 483 -15.43 -3.29 -26.51
CA ILE A 483 -16.80 -2.90 -26.83
C ILE A 483 -17.35 -3.92 -27.82
N THR A 484 -18.27 -4.78 -27.36
CA THR A 484 -18.98 -5.75 -28.22
C THR A 484 -20.35 -5.24 -28.61
N TRP A 485 -20.84 -5.65 -29.79
CA TRP A 485 -22.18 -5.31 -30.27
C TRP A 485 -23.30 -5.72 -29.32
N ASP A 486 -23.13 -6.85 -28.62
CA ASP A 486 -24.11 -7.32 -27.65
C ASP A 486 -24.18 -6.39 -26.44
N ARG A 487 -23.04 -5.90 -25.94
CA ARG A 487 -23.02 -4.88 -24.87
C ARG A 487 -23.67 -3.57 -25.29
N ILE A 488 -23.45 -3.13 -26.54
CA ILE A 488 -24.11 -1.93 -27.10
C ILE A 488 -25.63 -2.14 -27.12
N LYS A 489 -26.12 -3.27 -27.64
CA LYS A 489 -27.56 -3.58 -27.70
C LYS A 489 -28.19 -3.61 -26.31
N THR A 490 -27.52 -4.23 -25.33
CA THR A 490 -28.02 -4.31 -23.95
C THR A 490 -28.09 -2.93 -23.30
N LYS A 491 -27.08 -2.06 -23.50
CA LYS A 491 -27.14 -0.67 -23.00
C LYS A 491 -28.23 0.15 -23.68
N ILE A 492 -28.40 0.04 -25.00
CA ILE A 492 -29.46 0.75 -25.72
C ILE A 492 -30.85 0.30 -25.21
N LYS A 493 -31.07 -1.01 -25.02
CA LYS A 493 -32.30 -1.56 -24.43
C LYS A 493 -32.53 -1.18 -22.97
N SER A 494 -31.52 -0.68 -22.25
CA SER A 494 -31.70 -0.19 -20.88
C SER A 494 -32.06 1.30 -20.82
N TRP A 495 -31.91 2.01 -21.94
CA TRP A 495 -32.24 3.44 -22.07
C TRP A 495 -33.62 3.69 -22.69
N PHE A 496 -34.18 2.67 -23.35
CA PHE A 496 -35.54 2.60 -23.86
C PHE A 496 -36.32 1.56 -23.07
#